data_AF-A0A7S0FCA7-F1
#
_entry.id   AF-A0A7S0FCA7-F1
#
_cell.length_a   1.000
_cell.length_b   1.000
_cell.length_c   1.000
_cell.angle_alpha   90.00
_cell.angle_beta   90.00
_cell.angle_gamma   90.00
#
_symmetry.space_group_name_H-M   'P 1'
#
loop_
_entity.id
_entity.type
_entity.pdbx_description
1 polymer ?
#
loop_
_entity_poly.entity_id
_entity_poly.type
_entity_poly.pdbx_seq_one_letter_code
_entity_poly.pdbx_strand_id
1 'polypeptide(L)'
;LKLFWLHRCRLSAPPSETMSWIRNLVPFGRGSGQGKSGKAQDSGSKDAYDKSKHMEFGCSLKPDEERGTEVELGRLQRDLAGSYYWSGGFCQDFVFFVANWHPLLGMCCSHPLHPWTKGARIATFFLSCGLSMLPSALIVSVEAHAEREDVELLWGVLVFVCVTVPIIIWEVILYWVSVSDMFCRGRCSSVLPCIASCKRCCFMASLFMALVLAGCGLLIVYLSKATMYQLFLPMASGRVQSWILWFPIWTFLPYVGFAHGWYGEHTAAQRVHAEELS
;
A
#
# COMPACT_ATOMS: atom_id res chain seq x y z
N LEU A 1 62.02 15.07 7.36
CA LEU A 1 61.07 14.96 6.23
C LEU A 1 59.78 14.36 6.78
N LYS A 2 58.74 15.19 6.94
CA LYS A 2 57.52 15.22 6.09
C LYS A 2 56.65 13.96 6.24
N LEU A 3 55.32 14.00 6.40
CA LEU A 3 54.28 14.98 6.76
C LEU A 3 52.96 14.18 6.52
N PHE A 4 51.94 14.34 7.39
CA PHE A 4 50.50 14.49 7.04
C PHE A 4 49.78 13.31 6.30
N TRP A 5 48.61 12.79 6.70
CA TRP A 5 47.41 13.42 7.25
C TRP A 5 46.56 12.37 8.01
N LEU A 6 46.35 12.61 9.31
CA LEU A 6 45.31 11.98 10.12
C LEU A 6 44.33 13.09 10.49
N HIS A 7 43.22 13.21 9.76
CA HIS A 7 42.12 14.09 10.16
C HIS A 7 41.01 13.26 10.82
N ARG A 8 41.00 13.34 12.15
CA ARG A 8 39.83 13.37 13.04
C ARG A 8 38.50 13.55 12.28
N CYS A 9 37.78 12.47 12.01
CA CYS A 9 36.32 12.53 11.87
C CYS A 9 35.73 12.45 13.28
N ARG A 10 35.38 13.61 13.85
CA ARG A 10 34.34 13.67 14.86
C ARG A 10 33.08 13.09 14.20
N LEU A 11 32.48 12.08 14.83
CA LEU A 11 31.10 11.69 14.59
C LEU A 11 30.19 12.86 14.97
N SER A 12 30.06 13.81 14.06
CA SER A 12 28.90 14.69 14.00
C SER A 12 27.70 13.79 13.69
N ALA A 13 26.65 13.85 14.50
CA ALA A 13 25.37 13.27 14.11
C ALA A 13 25.01 13.73 12.69
N PRO A 14 24.53 12.85 11.80
CA PRO A 14 24.18 13.24 10.44
C PRO A 14 23.15 14.38 10.49
N PRO A 15 23.27 15.38 9.60
CA PRO A 15 22.32 16.48 9.55
C PRO A 15 20.90 15.92 9.35
N SER A 16 19.94 16.52 10.06
CA SER A 16 18.50 16.21 10.03
C SER A 16 17.85 16.25 8.63
N GLU A 17 18.61 16.60 7.60
CA GLU A 17 18.20 16.59 6.20
C GLU A 17 18.18 15.20 5.56
N THR A 18 18.98 14.23 6.03
CA THR A 18 18.98 12.86 5.45
C THR A 18 17.72 12.06 5.77
N MET A 19 16.89 12.48 6.74
CA MET A 19 15.53 11.94 6.91
C MET A 19 14.44 12.73 6.18
N SER A 20 14.79 13.83 5.51
CA SER A 20 13.84 14.64 4.73
C SER A 20 13.23 13.82 3.58
N TRP A 21 14.04 13.04 2.86
CA TRP A 21 13.51 12.20 1.77
C TRP A 21 12.66 11.04 2.30
N ILE A 22 12.98 10.46 3.47
CA ILE A 22 12.13 9.44 4.10
C ILE A 22 10.80 10.08 4.52
N ARG A 23 10.82 11.31 5.06
CA ARG A 23 9.59 12.08 5.33
C ARG A 23 8.79 12.41 4.07
N ASN A 24 9.42 12.50 2.91
CA ASN A 24 8.75 12.71 1.61
C ASN A 24 8.30 11.39 0.94
N LEU A 25 8.91 10.26 1.30
CA LEU A 25 8.55 8.92 0.82
C LEU A 25 7.49 8.25 1.69
N VAL A 26 7.39 8.65 2.96
CA VAL A 26 6.30 8.30 3.86
C VAL A 26 5.22 9.37 3.69
N PRO A 27 4.11 9.10 2.98
CA PRO A 27 3.07 10.10 2.70
C PRO A 27 2.37 10.61 3.97
N PHE A 28 2.62 9.96 5.11
CA PHE A 28 2.11 10.31 6.43
C PHE A 28 2.87 11.47 7.11
N GLY A 29 3.88 12.04 6.47
CA GLY A 29 4.63 13.19 6.99
C GLY A 29 3.82 14.49 6.94
N ARG A 30 3.14 14.83 8.04
CA ARG A 30 2.46 16.13 8.33
C ARG A 30 1.94 16.84 7.07
N GLY A 31 0.67 16.62 6.74
CA GLY A 31 -0.08 17.53 5.88
C GLY A 31 0.11 18.97 6.38
N SER A 32 0.87 19.74 5.60
CA SER A 32 0.72 21.16 5.24
C SER A 32 -0.11 22.13 6.13
N GLY A 33 -0.15 21.96 7.44
CA GLY A 33 -0.73 22.95 8.36
C GLY A 33 0.10 24.24 8.49
N GLN A 34 1.26 24.30 7.85
CA GLN A 34 2.10 25.50 7.76
C GLN A 34 2.46 25.81 6.30
N GLY A 35 1.46 25.87 5.43
CA GLY A 35 1.57 26.78 4.29
C GLY A 35 1.59 28.19 4.85
N LYS A 36 2.74 28.86 4.83
CA LYS A 36 2.83 30.31 5.06
C LYS A 36 1.77 30.95 4.19
N SER A 37 0.72 31.47 4.83
CA SER A 37 -0.35 32.23 4.21
C SER A 37 0.26 33.42 3.48
N GLY A 38 0.57 33.26 2.19
CA GLY A 38 0.62 34.37 1.27
C GLY A 38 -0.75 35.04 1.35
N LYS A 39 -0.78 36.28 1.83
CA LYS A 39 -1.98 37.11 1.93
C LYS A 39 -2.57 37.33 0.53
N ALA A 40 -3.32 36.37 0.02
CA ALA A 40 -4.35 36.61 -0.96
C ALA A 40 -5.66 36.58 -0.17
N GLN A 41 -6.21 37.78 0.07
CA GLN A 41 -7.56 37.97 0.59
C GLN A 41 -8.53 37.37 -0.43
N ASP A 42 -8.90 36.12 -0.23
CA ASP A 42 -10.10 35.57 -0.82
C ASP A 42 -11.13 35.49 0.32
N SER A 43 -12.10 36.39 0.29
CA SER A 43 -13.14 36.58 1.31
C SER A 43 -14.32 35.63 1.14
N GLY A 44 -14.18 34.58 0.33
CA GLY A 44 -15.15 33.49 0.27
C GLY A 44 -15.04 32.61 1.51
N SER A 45 -16.18 32.31 2.15
CA SER A 45 -16.31 31.31 3.21
C SER A 45 -15.52 30.06 2.85
N LYS A 46 -14.35 29.88 3.47
CA LYS A 46 -13.60 28.63 3.37
C LYS A 46 -14.31 27.63 4.24
N ASP A 47 -15.35 27.00 3.68
CA ASP A 47 -15.95 25.83 4.30
C ASP A 47 -14.82 24.84 4.56
N ALA A 48 -14.57 24.57 5.83
CA ALA A 48 -13.47 23.71 6.24
C ALA A 48 -13.67 22.32 5.61
N TYR A 49 -12.65 21.85 4.89
CA TYR A 49 -12.70 20.55 4.23
C TYR A 49 -12.88 19.44 5.28
N ASP A 50 -14.07 18.85 5.31
CA ASP A 50 -14.47 17.82 6.25
C ASP A 50 -14.32 16.44 5.61
N LYS A 51 -13.23 15.74 5.96
CA LYS A 51 -12.92 14.38 5.47
C LYS A 51 -14.07 13.39 5.75
N SER A 52 -14.77 13.54 6.88
CA SER A 52 -15.78 12.57 7.32
C SER A 52 -16.96 12.48 6.35
N LYS A 53 -17.32 13.60 5.70
CA LYS A 53 -18.38 13.66 4.68
C LYS A 53 -18.06 12.87 3.42
N HIS A 54 -16.79 12.55 3.19
CA HIS A 54 -16.32 11.78 2.03
C HIS A 54 -16.09 10.30 2.35
N MET A 55 -16.50 9.80 3.52
CA MET A 55 -16.39 8.38 3.85
C MET A 55 -17.48 7.57 3.16
N GLU A 56 -17.22 7.13 1.93
CA GLU A 56 -18.11 6.27 1.16
C GLU A 56 -17.53 4.86 0.98
N PHE A 57 -18.38 3.83 1.06
CA PHE A 57 -18.01 2.44 0.78
C PHE A 57 -18.58 2.00 -0.57
N GLY A 58 -17.86 1.11 -1.25
CA GLY A 58 -18.43 0.39 -2.38
C GLY A 58 -18.44 1.20 -3.69
N CYS A 59 -19.51 1.09 -4.46
CA CYS A 59 -19.63 1.72 -5.78
C CYS A 59 -20.49 2.97 -5.64
N SER A 60 -19.94 4.15 -5.96
CA SER A 60 -20.75 5.36 -6.05
C SER A 60 -21.44 5.37 -7.41
N LEU A 61 -22.77 5.51 -7.38
CA LEU A 61 -23.59 5.76 -8.57
C LEU A 61 -23.76 7.26 -8.83
N LYS A 62 -23.08 8.12 -8.06
CA LYS A 62 -23.19 9.57 -8.23
C LYS A 62 -22.58 10.00 -9.58
N PRO A 63 -23.26 10.86 -10.35
CA PRO A 63 -22.71 11.42 -11.58
C PRO A 63 -21.42 12.21 -11.29
N ASP A 64 -20.51 12.28 -12.27
CA ASP A 64 -19.19 12.92 -12.08
C ASP A 64 -19.31 14.41 -11.70
N GLU A 65 -20.38 15.09 -12.15
CA GLU A 65 -20.66 16.50 -11.87
C GLU A 65 -20.91 16.79 -10.37
N GLU A 66 -21.40 15.80 -9.61
CA GLU A 66 -21.68 15.95 -8.18
C GLU A 66 -20.45 15.67 -7.29
N ARG A 67 -19.32 15.27 -7.88
CA ARG A 67 -18.14 14.84 -7.11
C ARG A 67 -17.21 15.97 -6.69
N GLY A 68 -17.59 17.21 -6.96
CA GLY A 68 -16.83 18.40 -6.62
C GLY A 68 -15.81 18.81 -7.68
N THR A 69 -15.00 19.79 -7.35
CA THR A 69 -13.97 20.35 -8.25
C THR A 69 -12.79 19.37 -8.44
N GLU A 70 -12.05 19.51 -9.55
CA GLU A 70 -10.85 18.67 -9.81
C GLU A 70 -9.82 18.76 -8.66
N VAL A 71 -9.70 19.93 -8.04
CA VAL A 71 -8.81 20.18 -6.90
C VAL A 71 -9.24 19.39 -5.67
N GLU A 72 -10.53 19.38 -5.35
CA GLU A 72 -11.10 18.59 -4.24
C GLU A 72 -10.94 17.10 -4.50
N LEU A 73 -11.17 16.66 -5.73
CA LEU A 73 -10.99 15.26 -6.14
C LEU A 73 -9.54 14.80 -5.95
N GLY A 74 -8.57 15.61 -6.39
CA GLY A 74 -7.15 15.32 -6.22
C GLY A 74 -6.72 15.29 -4.75
N ARG A 75 -7.30 16.15 -3.91
CA ARG A 75 -7.10 16.13 -2.46
C ARG A 75 -7.69 14.88 -1.82
N LEU A 76 -8.93 14.54 -2.15
CA LEU A 76 -9.61 13.34 -1.67
C LEU A 76 -8.83 12.07 -2.05
N GLN A 77 -8.35 11.96 -3.29
CA GLN A 77 -7.53 10.83 -3.72
C GLN A 77 -6.25 10.69 -2.88
N ARG A 78 -5.59 11.81 -2.57
CA ARG A 78 -4.40 11.84 -1.72
C ARG A 78 -4.72 11.41 -0.30
N ASP A 79 -5.83 11.87 0.24
CA ASP A 79 -6.28 11.52 1.58
C ASP A 79 -6.67 10.03 1.66
N LEU A 80 -7.31 9.48 0.62
CA LEU A 80 -7.63 8.04 0.53
C LEU A 80 -6.38 7.14 0.49
N ALA A 81 -5.30 7.59 -0.18
CA ALA A 81 -4.08 6.79 -0.35
C ALA A 81 -2.98 7.06 0.67
N GLY A 82 -3.10 8.09 1.49
CA GLY A 82 -2.01 8.50 2.39
C GLY A 82 -2.44 9.08 3.72
N SER A 83 -3.74 9.20 4.00
CA SER A 83 -4.22 9.72 5.27
C SER A 83 -5.14 8.74 5.98
N TYR A 84 -5.28 8.98 7.28
CA TYR A 84 -6.27 8.33 8.11
C TYR A 84 -7.47 9.24 8.22
N TYR A 85 -8.66 8.65 8.15
CA TYR A 85 -9.91 9.39 8.32
C TYR A 85 -10.19 9.51 9.81
N TRP A 86 -10.72 10.67 10.19
CA TRP A 86 -11.19 10.96 11.53
C TRP A 86 -12.67 11.31 11.46
N SER A 87 -13.51 10.40 11.91
CA SER A 87 -14.95 10.61 12.10
C SER A 87 -15.33 10.91 13.55
N GLY A 88 -14.37 10.83 14.47
CA GLY A 88 -14.63 10.81 15.92
C GLY A 88 -14.83 9.40 16.49
N GLY A 89 -15.03 8.39 15.63
CA GLY A 89 -15.24 7.00 16.04
C GLY A 89 -14.12 6.08 15.58
N PHE A 90 -13.33 5.53 16.53
CA PHE A 90 -12.24 4.60 16.23
C PHE A 90 -12.68 3.41 15.36
N CYS A 91 -13.80 2.77 15.71
CA CYS A 91 -14.28 1.59 14.99
C CYS A 91 -14.70 1.92 13.55
N GLN A 92 -15.37 3.06 13.34
CA GLN A 92 -15.79 3.51 12.02
C GLN A 92 -14.58 3.82 11.13
N ASP A 93 -13.61 4.55 11.68
CA ASP A 93 -12.37 4.89 10.98
C ASP A 93 -11.55 3.63 10.65
N PHE A 94 -11.51 2.65 11.57
CA PHE A 94 -10.81 1.39 11.36
C PHE A 94 -11.49 0.53 10.28
N VAL A 95 -12.82 0.41 10.30
CA VAL A 95 -13.55 -0.31 9.25
C VAL A 95 -13.34 0.35 7.89
N PHE A 96 -13.34 1.69 7.83
CA PHE A 96 -13.04 2.42 6.60
C PHE A 96 -11.60 2.21 6.13
N PHE A 97 -10.64 2.19 7.06
CA PHE A 97 -9.25 1.86 6.78
C PHE A 97 -9.11 0.45 6.20
N VAL A 98 -9.67 -0.56 6.86
CA VAL A 98 -9.65 -1.96 6.41
C VAL A 98 -10.30 -2.09 5.03
N ALA A 99 -11.46 -1.48 4.82
CA ALA A 99 -12.14 -1.50 3.53
C ALA A 99 -11.32 -0.87 2.40
N ASN A 100 -10.50 0.14 2.67
CA ASN A 100 -9.67 0.79 1.67
C ASN A 100 -8.31 0.14 1.49
N TRP A 101 -7.71 -0.48 2.51
CA TRP A 101 -6.31 -0.90 2.44
C TRP A 101 -6.10 -2.41 2.46
N HIS A 102 -7.07 -3.19 2.91
CA HIS A 102 -6.95 -4.65 2.95
C HIS A 102 -6.95 -5.24 1.52
N PRO A 103 -6.02 -6.16 1.16
CA PRO A 103 -5.88 -6.70 -0.19
C PRO A 103 -7.16 -7.36 -0.72
N LEU A 104 -7.80 -8.21 0.10
CA LEU A 104 -9.05 -8.89 -0.25
C LEU A 104 -10.28 -7.96 -0.19
N LEU A 105 -10.59 -7.43 1.01
CA LEU A 105 -11.80 -6.62 1.22
C LEU A 105 -11.84 -5.36 0.35
N GLY A 106 -10.68 -4.75 0.08
CA GLY A 106 -10.59 -3.58 -0.79
C GLY A 106 -10.95 -3.83 -2.25
N MET A 107 -10.99 -5.07 -2.73
CA MET A 107 -11.52 -5.36 -4.07
C MET A 107 -13.01 -5.02 -4.20
N CYS A 108 -13.75 -5.10 -3.09
CA CYS A 108 -15.20 -4.91 -3.08
C CYS A 108 -15.59 -3.59 -2.38
N CYS A 109 -14.96 -3.33 -1.24
CA CYS A 109 -15.40 -2.31 -0.28
C CYS A 109 -14.65 -0.97 -0.39
N SER A 110 -13.58 -0.89 -1.19
CA SER A 110 -12.80 0.35 -1.29
C SER A 110 -13.65 1.50 -1.81
N HIS A 111 -13.26 2.71 -1.41
CA HIS A 111 -13.85 3.94 -1.91
C HIS A 111 -13.76 3.98 -3.45
N PRO A 112 -14.82 4.41 -4.17
CA PRO A 112 -14.86 4.41 -5.64
C PRO A 112 -13.83 5.36 -6.27
N LEU A 113 -13.49 6.45 -5.56
CA LEU A 113 -12.45 7.39 -5.97
C LEU A 113 -11.04 7.01 -5.49
N HIS A 114 -10.84 5.86 -4.86
CA HIS A 114 -9.52 5.45 -4.40
C HIS A 114 -8.55 5.33 -5.60
N PRO A 115 -7.33 5.91 -5.56
CA PRO A 115 -6.42 5.92 -6.71
C PRO A 115 -5.98 4.52 -7.14
N TRP A 116 -5.87 3.58 -6.20
CA TRP A 116 -5.81 2.14 -6.49
C TRP A 116 -7.23 1.57 -6.70
N THR A 117 -7.66 1.51 -7.95
CA THR A 117 -9.01 1.10 -8.35
C THR A 117 -9.30 -0.37 -8.03
N LYS A 118 -10.59 -0.73 -7.90
CA LYS A 118 -11.02 -2.13 -7.67
C LYS A 118 -10.53 -3.08 -8.75
N GLY A 119 -10.61 -2.68 -10.01
CA GLY A 119 -10.09 -3.47 -11.13
C GLY A 119 -8.58 -3.70 -11.03
N ALA A 120 -7.81 -2.67 -10.64
CA ALA A 120 -6.38 -2.81 -10.41
C ALA A 120 -6.08 -3.75 -9.23
N ARG A 121 -6.89 -3.73 -8.16
CA ARG A 121 -6.77 -4.67 -7.02
C ARG A 121 -7.04 -6.11 -7.45
N ILE A 122 -8.11 -6.35 -8.20
CA ILE A 122 -8.44 -7.68 -8.74
C ILE A 122 -7.32 -8.19 -9.64
N ALA A 123 -6.78 -7.35 -10.52
CA ALA A 123 -5.71 -7.74 -11.41
C ALA A 123 -4.39 -7.99 -10.64
N THR A 124 -4.08 -7.20 -9.61
CA THR A 124 -2.97 -7.49 -8.67
C THR A 124 -3.17 -8.81 -7.95
N PHE A 125 -4.39 -9.14 -7.52
CA PHE A 125 -4.70 -10.42 -6.90
C PHE A 125 -4.39 -11.59 -7.84
N PHE A 126 -4.85 -11.57 -9.09
CA PHE A 126 -4.53 -12.62 -10.07
C PHE A 126 -3.03 -12.73 -10.37
N LEU A 127 -2.36 -11.59 -10.55
CA LEU A 127 -0.92 -11.52 -10.76
C LEU A 127 -0.18 -12.17 -9.59
N SER A 128 -0.57 -11.82 -8.37
CA SER A 128 0.03 -12.36 -7.17
C SER A 128 -0.22 -13.87 -7.04
N CYS A 129 -1.41 -14.38 -7.41
CA CYS A 129 -1.69 -15.81 -7.48
C CYS A 129 -0.73 -16.52 -8.44
N GLY A 130 -0.53 -15.97 -9.65
CA GLY A 130 0.42 -16.50 -10.63
C GLY A 130 1.86 -16.52 -10.11
N LEU A 131 2.31 -15.44 -9.46
CA LEU A 131 3.65 -15.39 -8.84
C LEU A 131 3.83 -16.45 -7.75
N SER A 132 2.77 -16.76 -6.99
CA SER A 132 2.82 -17.76 -5.92
C SER A 132 2.75 -19.21 -6.40
N MET A 133 2.36 -19.47 -7.66
CA MET A 133 2.26 -20.83 -8.20
C MET A 133 3.62 -21.50 -8.35
N LEU A 134 4.65 -20.79 -8.81
CA LEU A 134 5.98 -21.37 -8.98
C LEU A 134 6.61 -21.83 -7.66
N PRO A 135 6.75 -20.98 -6.62
CA PRO A 135 7.31 -21.44 -5.34
C PRO A 135 6.43 -22.53 -4.72
N SER A 136 5.11 -22.45 -4.82
CA SER A 136 4.21 -23.51 -4.36
C SER A 136 4.50 -24.86 -5.04
N ALA A 137 4.66 -24.86 -6.37
CA ALA A 137 4.97 -26.07 -7.14
C ALA A 137 6.34 -26.65 -6.76
N LEU A 138 7.34 -25.79 -6.52
CA LEU A 138 8.67 -26.22 -6.10
C LEU A 138 8.62 -26.89 -4.72
N ILE A 139 7.91 -26.30 -3.75
CA ILE A 139 7.78 -26.88 -2.41
C ILE A 139 7.09 -28.25 -2.48
N VAL A 140 6.00 -28.38 -3.26
CA VAL A 140 5.32 -29.68 -3.51
C VAL A 140 6.25 -30.70 -4.16
N SER A 141 7.07 -30.28 -5.13
CA SER A 141 8.01 -31.19 -5.80
C SER A 141 9.10 -31.71 -4.87
N VAL A 142 9.55 -30.90 -3.90
CA VAL A 142 10.53 -31.31 -2.89
C VAL A 142 9.90 -32.27 -1.88
N GLU A 143 8.67 -31.97 -1.42
CA GLU A 143 7.93 -32.83 -0.51
C GLU A 143 7.72 -34.23 -1.07
N ALA A 144 7.48 -34.35 -2.38
CA ALA A 144 7.33 -35.64 -3.05
C ALA A 144 8.57 -36.56 -2.94
N HIS A 145 9.73 -36.01 -2.57
CA HIS A 145 10.99 -36.74 -2.46
C HIS A 145 11.55 -36.83 -1.02
N ALA A 146 10.89 -36.22 -0.02
CA ALA A 146 11.37 -36.16 1.37
C ALA A 146 10.74 -37.24 2.26
N GLU A 147 11.53 -37.82 3.18
CA GLU A 147 11.03 -38.74 4.23
C GLU A 147 10.28 -37.95 5.34
N ARG A 148 9.18 -38.53 5.86
CA ARG A 148 8.02 -37.79 6.41
C ARG A 148 8.14 -37.10 7.78
N GLU A 149 9.07 -37.48 8.66
CA GLU A 149 8.89 -37.14 10.10
C GLU A 149 9.22 -35.69 10.51
N ASP A 150 10.13 -34.98 9.82
CA ASP A 150 10.50 -33.60 10.16
C ASP A 150 9.91 -32.52 9.21
N VAL A 151 9.01 -32.91 8.31
CA VAL A 151 8.61 -32.09 7.16
C VAL A 151 7.59 -31.01 7.52
N GLU A 152 6.76 -31.18 8.55
CA GLU A 152 5.62 -30.27 8.81
C GLU A 152 6.04 -28.85 9.23
N LEU A 153 6.99 -28.72 10.16
CA LEU A 153 7.48 -27.41 10.59
C LEU A 153 8.22 -26.71 9.46
N LEU A 154 9.10 -27.46 8.78
CA LEU A 154 9.87 -26.94 7.65
C LEU A 154 8.95 -26.46 6.52
N TRP A 155 7.87 -27.20 6.25
CA TRP A 155 6.86 -26.82 5.28
C TRP A 155 6.21 -25.48 5.61
N GLY A 156 5.76 -25.29 6.85
CA GLY A 156 5.18 -24.03 7.30
C GLY A 156 6.14 -22.85 7.11
N VAL A 157 7.42 -23.03 7.47
CA VAL A 157 8.47 -22.03 7.28
C VAL A 157 8.72 -21.74 5.80
N LEU A 158 8.78 -22.76 4.94
CA LEU A 158 8.98 -22.59 3.50
C LEU A 158 7.82 -21.84 2.85
N VAL A 159 6.58 -22.19 3.17
CA VAL A 159 5.40 -21.44 2.68
C VAL A 159 5.47 -19.99 3.14
N PHE A 160 5.78 -19.75 4.42
CA PHE A 160 5.88 -18.38 4.94
C PHE A 160 6.97 -17.55 4.24
N VAL A 161 8.18 -18.08 4.11
CA VAL A 161 9.34 -17.35 3.57
C VAL A 161 9.32 -17.25 2.05
N CYS A 162 8.94 -18.32 1.34
CA CYS A 162 9.01 -18.36 -0.12
C CYS A 162 7.71 -17.93 -0.81
N VAL A 163 6.58 -17.93 -0.10
CA VAL A 163 5.27 -17.55 -0.65
C VAL A 163 4.76 -16.29 0.04
N THR A 164 4.49 -16.35 1.35
CA THR A 164 3.80 -15.27 2.08
C THR A 164 4.57 -13.95 2.08
N VAL A 165 5.85 -13.94 2.47
CA VAL A 165 6.66 -12.72 2.55
C VAL A 165 6.85 -12.04 1.18
N PRO A 166 7.26 -12.75 0.11
CA PRO A 166 7.38 -12.17 -1.23
C PRO A 166 6.06 -11.59 -1.75
N ILE A 167 4.93 -12.25 -1.48
CA ILE A 167 3.61 -11.73 -1.85
C ILE A 167 3.36 -10.39 -1.17
N ILE A 168 3.58 -10.28 0.15
CA ILE A 168 3.36 -9.04 0.89
C ILE A 168 4.23 -7.91 0.32
N ILE A 169 5.53 -8.18 0.11
CA ILE A 169 6.46 -7.19 -0.46
C ILE A 169 5.96 -6.73 -1.84
N TRP A 170 5.57 -7.68 -2.69
CA TRP A 170 5.11 -7.40 -4.04
C TRP A 170 3.81 -6.60 -4.07
N GLU A 171 2.84 -6.94 -3.22
CA GLU A 171 1.59 -6.20 -3.07
C GLU A 171 1.83 -4.75 -2.63
N VAL A 172 2.77 -4.53 -1.70
CA VAL A 172 3.17 -3.18 -1.27
C VAL A 172 3.82 -2.41 -2.43
N ILE A 173 4.71 -3.03 -3.20
CA ILE A 173 5.34 -2.39 -4.38
C ILE A 173 4.29 -2.02 -5.42
N LEU A 174 3.39 -2.94 -5.76
CA LEU A 174 2.33 -2.69 -6.73
C LEU A 174 1.35 -1.62 -6.26
N TYR A 175 1.06 -1.55 -4.97
CA TYR A 175 0.31 -0.46 -4.37
C TYR A 175 1.00 0.88 -4.67
N TRP A 176 2.28 1.04 -4.34
CA TRP A 176 3.02 2.29 -4.59
C TRP A 176 3.08 2.68 -6.06
N VAL A 177 3.33 1.71 -6.95
CA VAL A 177 3.27 1.94 -8.39
C VAL A 177 1.87 2.42 -8.80
N SER A 178 0.82 1.84 -8.21
CA SER A 178 -0.56 2.21 -8.52
C SER A 178 -0.95 3.60 -8.06
N VAL A 179 -0.37 4.13 -6.97
CA VAL A 179 -0.70 5.47 -6.45
C VAL A 179 0.33 6.54 -6.83
N SER A 180 1.41 6.16 -7.50
CA SER A 180 2.52 7.07 -7.86
C SER A 180 2.09 8.28 -8.69
N ASP A 181 1.16 8.13 -9.63
CA ASP A 181 0.73 9.21 -10.53
C ASP A 181 0.09 10.39 -9.78
N MET A 182 -0.59 10.10 -8.68
CA MET A 182 -1.25 11.09 -7.83
C MET A 182 -0.26 12.05 -7.17
N PHE A 183 0.95 11.61 -6.85
CA PHE A 183 1.98 12.47 -6.25
C PHE A 183 2.57 13.46 -7.26
N CYS A 184 2.44 13.18 -8.57
CA CYS A 184 2.93 14.05 -9.63
C CYS A 184 1.86 15.02 -10.16
N ARG A 185 0.57 14.77 -9.90
CA ARG A 185 -0.52 15.68 -10.29
C ARG A 185 -0.33 17.06 -9.66
N GLY A 186 -0.35 18.09 -10.51
CA GLY A 186 -0.16 19.50 -10.12
C GLY A 186 1.29 19.97 -10.02
N ARG A 187 2.30 19.09 -10.11
CA ARG A 187 3.73 19.49 -10.10
C ARG A 187 4.39 19.42 -11.47
N CYS A 188 4.12 18.37 -12.23
CA CYS A 188 4.82 18.11 -13.49
C CYS A 188 3.86 17.60 -14.58
N SER A 189 3.24 18.50 -15.35
CA SER A 189 2.32 18.12 -16.44
C SER A 189 3.01 17.28 -17.53
N SER A 190 4.27 17.60 -17.88
CA SER A 190 5.02 16.89 -18.92
C SER A 190 5.45 15.47 -18.55
N VAL A 191 5.57 15.17 -17.24
CA VAL A 191 6.06 13.86 -16.76
C VAL A 191 4.91 12.87 -16.53
N LEU A 192 3.68 13.38 -16.34
CA LEU A 192 2.51 12.55 -16.05
C LEU A 192 2.22 11.49 -17.14
N PRO A 193 2.29 11.79 -18.46
CA PRO A 193 2.11 10.78 -19.50
C PRO A 193 3.20 9.69 -19.46
N CYS A 194 4.43 10.08 -19.14
CA CYS A 194 5.56 9.15 -19.01
C CYS A 194 5.35 8.19 -17.83
N ILE A 195 4.93 8.69 -16.67
CA ILE A 195 4.61 7.87 -15.49
C ILE A 195 3.43 6.95 -15.78
N ALA A 196 2.36 7.45 -16.40
CA ALA A 196 1.20 6.66 -16.76
C ALA A 196 1.57 5.52 -17.75
N SER A 197 2.41 5.82 -18.74
CA SER A 197 2.92 4.82 -19.68
C SER A 197 3.81 3.78 -18.98
N CYS A 198 4.76 4.23 -18.15
CA CYS A 198 5.63 3.37 -17.36
C CYS A 198 4.82 2.42 -16.46
N LYS A 199 3.81 2.95 -15.75
CA LYS A 199 2.89 2.16 -14.92
C LYS A 199 2.17 1.08 -15.73
N ARG A 200 1.64 1.41 -16.92
CA ARG A 200 0.98 0.43 -17.80
C ARG A 200 1.96 -0.65 -18.27
N CYS A 201 3.17 -0.26 -18.70
CA CYS A 201 4.21 -1.19 -19.13
C CYS A 201 4.65 -2.12 -17.99
N CYS A 202 4.92 -1.58 -16.80
CA CYS A 202 5.26 -2.36 -15.61
C CYS A 202 4.14 -3.34 -15.24
N PHE A 203 2.88 -2.90 -15.32
CA PHE A 203 1.74 -3.74 -15.02
C PHE A 203 1.60 -4.90 -16.01
N MET A 204 1.70 -4.62 -17.32
CA MET A 204 1.63 -5.64 -18.38
C MET A 204 2.81 -6.62 -18.32
N ALA A 205 4.02 -6.12 -18.10
CA ALA A 205 5.20 -6.97 -17.93
C ALA A 205 5.05 -7.88 -16.70
N SER A 206 4.53 -7.35 -15.59
CA SER A 206 4.30 -8.14 -14.39
C SER A 206 3.21 -9.21 -14.58
N LEU A 207 2.14 -8.89 -15.32
CA LEU A 207 1.10 -9.86 -15.66
C LEU A 207 1.65 -10.97 -16.57
N PHE A 208 2.44 -10.62 -17.58
CA PHE A 208 3.11 -11.59 -18.45
C PHE A 208 4.03 -12.50 -17.66
N MET A 209 4.88 -11.93 -16.78
CA MET A 209 5.75 -12.71 -15.90
C MET A 209 4.95 -13.64 -14.98
N ALA A 210 3.83 -13.18 -14.41
CA ALA A 210 2.97 -14.03 -13.58
C ALA A 210 2.38 -15.20 -14.37
N LEU A 211 1.99 -15.01 -15.64
CA LEU A 211 1.51 -16.09 -16.51
C LEU A 211 2.62 -17.10 -16.83
N VAL A 212 3.83 -16.62 -17.13
CA VAL A 212 5.00 -17.50 -17.37
C VAL A 212 5.31 -18.33 -16.12
N LEU A 213 5.35 -17.70 -14.95
CA LEU A 213 5.64 -18.38 -13.69
C LEU A 213 4.52 -19.37 -13.29
N ALA A 214 3.27 -19.02 -13.55
CA ALA A 214 2.14 -19.94 -13.41
C ALA A 214 2.28 -21.15 -14.33
N GLY A 215 2.61 -20.93 -15.61
CA GLY A 215 2.87 -22.00 -16.58
C GLY A 215 4.01 -22.92 -16.15
N CYS A 216 5.12 -22.36 -15.66
CA CYS A 216 6.22 -23.13 -15.10
C CYS A 216 5.80 -23.94 -13.87
N GLY A 217 5.03 -23.36 -12.96
CA GLY A 217 4.49 -24.06 -11.79
C GLY A 217 3.59 -25.24 -12.18
N LEU A 218 2.70 -25.04 -13.16
CA LEU A 218 1.85 -26.11 -13.70
C LEU A 218 2.69 -27.23 -14.35
N LEU A 219 3.72 -26.87 -15.11
CA LEU A 219 4.62 -27.84 -15.72
C LEU A 219 5.37 -28.67 -14.67
N ILE A 220 5.86 -28.05 -13.59
CA ILE A 220 6.52 -28.76 -12.49
C ILE A 220 5.57 -29.76 -11.83
N VAL A 221 4.33 -29.35 -11.54
CA VAL A 221 3.31 -30.23 -10.94
C VAL A 221 2.98 -31.40 -11.87
N TYR A 222 2.82 -31.12 -13.17
CA TYR A 222 2.60 -32.15 -14.18
C TYR A 222 3.75 -33.17 -14.23
N LEU A 223 5.00 -32.70 -14.28
CA LEU A 223 6.19 -33.56 -14.33
C LEU A 223 6.39 -34.35 -13.03
N SER A 224 6.03 -33.77 -11.89
CA SER A 224 6.14 -34.42 -10.57
C SER A 224 5.00 -35.41 -10.28
N LYS A 225 4.03 -35.54 -11.21
CA LYS A 225 2.80 -36.33 -11.02
C LYS A 225 2.02 -35.95 -9.74
N ALA A 226 2.18 -34.71 -9.29
CA ALA A 226 1.47 -34.19 -8.14
C ALA A 226 0.04 -33.81 -8.53
N THR A 227 -0.87 -33.85 -7.57
CA THR A 227 -2.26 -33.44 -7.79
C THR A 227 -2.37 -31.91 -7.78
N MET A 228 -3.30 -31.35 -8.56
CA MET A 228 -3.56 -29.91 -8.55
C MET A 228 -3.94 -29.37 -7.16
N TYR A 229 -4.61 -30.19 -6.35
CA TYR A 229 -4.94 -29.85 -4.98
C TYR A 229 -3.69 -29.56 -4.13
N GLN A 230 -2.64 -30.37 -4.28
CA GLN A 230 -1.37 -30.16 -3.57
C GLN A 230 -0.69 -28.85 -3.97
N LEU A 231 -0.88 -28.37 -5.21
CA LEU A 231 -0.42 -27.04 -5.63
C LEU A 231 -1.23 -25.92 -4.98
N PHE A 232 -2.56 -26.05 -4.95
CA PHE A 232 -3.44 -25.00 -4.43
C PHE A 232 -3.35 -24.82 -2.92
N LEU A 233 -3.01 -25.87 -2.17
CA LEU A 233 -2.92 -25.83 -0.71
C LEU A 233 -1.88 -24.81 -0.18
N PRO A 234 -0.57 -24.89 -0.53
CA PRO A 234 0.42 -23.88 -0.11
C PRO A 234 0.10 -22.49 -0.66
N MET A 235 -0.45 -22.41 -1.88
CA MET A 235 -0.85 -21.15 -2.48
C MET A 235 -1.96 -20.45 -1.67
N ALA A 236 -3.04 -21.18 -1.34
CA ALA A 236 -4.16 -20.67 -0.56
C ALA A 236 -3.75 -20.39 0.89
N SER A 237 -2.95 -21.28 1.50
CA SER A 237 -2.42 -21.08 2.86
C SER A 237 -1.59 -19.80 2.94
N GLY A 238 -0.66 -19.58 2.00
CA GLY A 238 0.16 -18.36 1.97
C GLY A 238 -0.67 -17.07 1.83
N ARG A 239 -1.79 -17.14 1.10
CA ARG A 239 -2.75 -16.01 0.97
C ARG A 239 -3.47 -15.71 2.26
N VAL A 240 -4.04 -16.73 2.89
CA VAL A 240 -4.74 -16.58 4.17
C VAL A 240 -3.78 -16.04 5.22
N GLN A 241 -2.55 -16.55 5.27
CA GLN A 241 -1.50 -16.02 6.15
C GLN A 241 -1.19 -14.56 5.84
N SER A 242 -1.05 -14.16 4.57
CA SER A 242 -0.77 -12.76 4.22
C SER A 242 -1.90 -11.83 4.64
N TRP A 243 -3.17 -12.24 4.46
CA TRP A 243 -4.34 -11.47 4.89
C TRP A 243 -4.43 -11.34 6.41
N ILE A 244 -4.16 -12.42 7.14
CA ILE A 244 -4.15 -12.39 8.61
C ILE A 244 -3.03 -11.48 9.11
N LEU A 245 -1.81 -11.60 8.56
CA LEU A 245 -0.65 -10.79 8.95
C LEU A 245 -0.79 -9.33 8.56
N TRP A 246 -1.57 -9.03 7.52
CA TRP A 246 -1.85 -7.66 7.13
C TRP A 246 -2.44 -6.86 8.30
N PHE A 247 -3.34 -7.43 9.11
CA PHE A 247 -3.96 -6.73 10.24
C PHE A 247 -2.96 -6.22 11.28
N PRO A 248 -2.17 -7.08 11.98
CA PRO A 248 -1.25 -6.60 13.00
C PRO A 248 -0.15 -5.72 12.41
N ILE A 249 0.34 -6.02 11.19
CA ILE A 249 1.33 -5.17 10.52
C ILE A 249 0.74 -3.78 10.31
N TRP A 250 -0.34 -3.65 9.55
CA TRP A 250 -0.87 -2.34 9.20
C TRP A 250 -1.58 -1.61 10.33
N THR A 251 -1.98 -2.30 11.40
CA THR A 251 -2.54 -1.65 12.59
C THR A 251 -1.45 -1.03 13.46
N PHE A 252 -0.35 -1.76 13.69
CA PHE A 252 0.66 -1.41 14.70
C PHE A 252 2.00 -0.94 14.13
N LEU A 253 2.21 -0.98 12.80
CA LEU A 253 3.46 -0.51 12.19
C LEU A 253 3.70 0.96 12.57
N PRO A 254 4.86 1.30 13.16
CA PRO A 254 5.13 2.68 13.56
C PRO A 254 5.19 3.59 12.34
N TYR A 255 4.70 4.82 12.49
CA TYR A 255 4.65 5.89 11.47
C TYR A 255 3.69 5.67 10.30
N VAL A 256 3.52 4.42 9.87
CA VAL A 256 2.77 4.07 8.67
C VAL A 256 1.44 3.41 9.01
N GLY A 257 1.29 2.81 10.19
CA GLY A 257 0.11 2.03 10.57
C GLY A 257 -1.03 2.87 11.15
N PHE A 258 -2.21 2.23 11.21
CA PHE A 258 -3.47 2.86 11.58
C PHE A 258 -3.44 3.52 12.94
N ALA A 259 -2.95 2.83 13.98
CA ALA A 259 -2.97 3.39 15.33
C ALA A 259 -2.16 4.69 15.43
N HIS A 260 -1.00 4.75 14.77
CA HIS A 260 -0.16 5.95 14.78
C HIS A 260 -0.82 7.11 14.03
N GLY A 261 -1.32 6.86 12.82
CA GLY A 261 -1.92 7.89 12.01
C GLY A 261 -3.25 8.39 12.56
N TRP A 262 -4.09 7.49 13.08
CA TRP A 262 -5.34 7.83 13.75
C TRP A 262 -5.11 8.71 14.98
N TYR A 263 -4.11 8.39 15.82
CA TYR A 263 -3.73 9.26 16.95
C TYR A 263 -3.25 10.65 16.49
N GLY A 264 -2.53 10.70 15.36
CA GLY A 264 -2.10 11.96 14.74
C GLY A 264 -3.29 12.83 14.32
N GLU A 265 -4.27 12.26 13.63
CA GLU A 265 -5.49 12.96 13.20
C GLU A 265 -6.37 13.36 14.39
N HIS A 266 -6.50 12.50 15.42
CA HIS A 266 -7.19 12.83 16.67
C HIS A 266 -6.61 14.08 17.33
N THR A 267 -5.28 14.10 17.48
CA THR A 267 -4.56 15.21 18.11
C THR A 267 -4.72 16.50 17.28
N ALA A 268 -4.74 16.39 15.95
CA ALA A 268 -4.99 17.53 15.07
C ALA A 268 -6.41 18.07 15.24
N ALA A 269 -7.42 17.21 15.28
CA ALA A 269 -8.81 17.59 15.48
C ALA A 269 -9.03 18.31 16.83
N GLN A 270 -8.41 17.81 17.92
CA GLN A 270 -8.48 18.46 19.23
C GLN A 270 -7.90 19.87 19.26
N ARG A 271 -6.84 20.13 18.48
CA ARG A 271 -6.22 21.47 18.40
C ARG A 271 -7.12 22.47 17.70
N VAL A 272 -7.75 22.08 16.60
CA VAL A 272 -8.72 22.94 15.89
C VAL A 272 -9.87 23.32 16.82
N HIS A 273 -10.43 22.33 17.53
CA HIS A 273 -11.50 22.59 18.50
C HIS A 273 -11.06 23.50 19.67
N ALA A 274 -9.81 23.37 20.13
CA ALA A 274 -9.28 24.24 21.17
C ALA A 274 -9.09 25.70 20.69
N GLU A 275 -8.69 25.89 19.43
CA GLU A 275 -8.55 27.21 18.79
C GLU A 275 -9.91 27.88 18.54
N GLU A 276 -10.98 27.11 18.29
CA GLU A 276 -12.35 27.62 18.13
C GLU A 276 -12.96 28.11 19.46
N LEU A 277 -12.45 27.63 20.60
CA LEU A 277 -12.92 28.01 21.94
C LEU A 277 -12.15 29.20 22.55
N SER A 278 -10.99 29.57 21.99
CA SER A 278 -10.12 30.64 22.49
C SER A 278 -10.41 31.99 21.84
#